data_AF-A0A1F8F1X0-F1
#
_entry.id   AF-A0A1F8F1X0-F1
#
_cell.length_a   1.000
_cell.length_b   1.000
_cell.length_c   1.000
_cell.angle_alpha   90.00
_cell.angle_beta   90.00
_cell.angle_gamma   90.00
#
_symmetry.space_group_name_H-M   'P 1'
#
loop_
_entity.id
_entity.type
_entity.pdbx_description
1 polymer ?
#
loop_
_entity_poly.entity_id
_entity_poly.type
_entity_poly.pdbx_seq_one_letter_code
_entity_poly.pdbx_strand_id
1 'polypeptide(L)'
;MKSRILKFILGLIFGFLVGFLGYYMLPQYWPKPKEGLGISNVREIHASYPTDYENDQKLMGASHHVFVVKIIKELGVQEFYDTPFTQFEVEIIQNIKGDWEESAIISQEGGYKDGVLWTMEYNGNPDDYLFKPGETYILATRFSPGSRWHTLNPHPNARKTISEDPNLTKEQLVEIAKNDPKVQALQEAYQYEILLDADIYHNNTLNSYKSLHPEEEKPKE
;
A
#
# COMPACT_ATOMS: atom_id res chain seq x y z
N MET A 1 22.44 5.13 -42.08
CA MET A 1 21.39 4.08 -41.98
C MET A 1 21.83 2.84 -41.19
N LYS A 2 23.08 2.36 -41.29
CA LYS A 2 23.55 1.12 -40.63
C LYS A 2 23.63 1.16 -39.08
N SER A 3 23.73 2.35 -38.46
CA SER A 3 23.89 2.50 -36.99
C SER A 3 22.58 2.34 -36.18
N ARG A 4 21.41 2.67 -36.76
CA ARG A 4 20.11 2.59 -36.04
C ARG A 4 19.59 1.15 -35.96
N ILE A 5 19.90 0.33 -36.96
CA ILE A 5 19.52 -1.10 -37.01
C ILE A 5 20.32 -1.90 -35.96
N LEU A 6 21.59 -1.57 -35.75
CA LEU A 6 22.44 -2.26 -34.77
C LEU A 6 22.00 -2.02 -33.31
N LYS A 7 21.54 -0.80 -32.97
CA LYS A 7 20.98 -0.48 -31.65
C LYS A 7 19.64 -1.19 -31.39
N PHE A 8 18.83 -1.39 -32.42
CA PHE A 8 17.55 -2.10 -32.32
C PHE A 8 17.75 -3.61 -32.10
N ILE A 9 18.75 -4.21 -32.77
CA ILE A 9 19.09 -5.63 -32.60
C ILE A 9 19.71 -5.91 -31.22
N LEU A 10 20.57 -5.00 -30.71
CA LEU A 10 21.12 -5.12 -29.35
C LEU A 10 20.06 -4.98 -28.23
N GLY A 11 19.09 -4.08 -28.41
CA GLY A 11 17.96 -3.94 -27.48
C GLY A 11 17.06 -5.19 -27.42
N LEU A 12 16.83 -5.83 -28.57
CA LEU A 12 16.06 -7.09 -28.64
C LEU A 12 16.79 -8.27 -27.99
N ILE A 13 18.13 -8.34 -28.13
CA ILE A 13 18.93 -9.39 -27.49
C ILE A 13 18.95 -9.21 -25.97
N PHE A 14 18.99 -7.97 -25.45
CA PHE A 14 18.96 -7.71 -24.00
C PHE A 14 17.59 -8.01 -23.38
N GLY A 15 16.49 -7.65 -24.06
CA GLY A 15 15.13 -8.00 -23.63
C GLY A 15 14.86 -9.50 -23.62
N PHE A 16 15.38 -10.23 -24.61
CA PHE A 16 15.28 -11.70 -24.63
C PHE A 16 16.17 -12.36 -23.58
N LEU A 17 17.38 -11.86 -23.29
CA LEU A 17 18.24 -12.48 -22.27
C LEU A 17 17.65 -12.34 -20.86
N VAL A 18 17.07 -11.19 -20.51
CA VAL A 18 16.45 -10.96 -19.19
C VAL A 18 15.13 -11.71 -19.07
N GLY A 19 14.32 -11.74 -20.13
CA GLY A 19 13.08 -12.52 -20.17
C GLY A 19 13.31 -14.04 -20.14
N PHE A 20 14.35 -14.53 -20.81
CA PHE A 20 14.67 -15.96 -20.89
C PHE A 20 15.37 -16.46 -19.61
N LEU A 21 16.27 -15.69 -18.99
CA LEU A 21 16.79 -16.02 -17.66
C LEU A 21 15.69 -15.94 -16.59
N GLY A 22 14.82 -14.95 -16.62
CA GLY A 22 13.68 -14.85 -15.70
C GLY A 22 12.74 -16.05 -15.82
N TYR A 23 12.36 -16.44 -17.05
CA TYR A 23 11.43 -17.54 -17.28
C TYR A 23 12.01 -18.92 -16.94
N TYR A 24 13.31 -19.16 -17.21
CA TYR A 24 13.92 -20.48 -17.00
C TYR A 24 14.68 -20.65 -15.66
N MET A 25 15.12 -19.56 -14.99
CA MET A 25 15.83 -19.66 -13.70
C MET A 25 14.96 -19.39 -12.46
N LEU A 26 13.77 -18.77 -12.60
CA LEU A 26 12.89 -18.48 -11.46
C LEU A 26 11.97 -19.62 -10.97
N PRO A 27 11.67 -20.72 -11.72
CA PRO A 27 10.80 -21.78 -11.17
C PRO A 27 11.42 -22.58 -10.02
N GLN A 28 12.74 -22.48 -9.80
CA GLN A 28 13.47 -23.25 -8.78
C GLN A 28 13.59 -22.49 -7.44
N TYR A 29 13.40 -21.17 -7.43
CA TYR A 29 13.51 -20.32 -6.23
C TYR A 29 12.18 -19.70 -5.79
N TRP A 30 11.10 -19.93 -6.53
CA TRP A 30 9.76 -19.51 -6.13
C TRP A 30 9.02 -20.69 -5.48
N PRO A 31 8.64 -20.63 -4.20
CA PRO A 31 7.79 -21.66 -3.62
C PRO A 31 6.45 -21.67 -4.37
N LYS A 32 6.07 -22.82 -4.91
CA LYS A 32 4.72 -23.01 -5.46
C LYS A 32 3.70 -22.75 -4.34
N PRO A 33 2.59 -22.05 -4.62
CA PRO A 33 1.50 -21.98 -3.66
C PRO A 33 1.08 -23.40 -3.31
N LYS A 34 1.05 -23.72 -2.01
CA LYS A 34 0.58 -25.03 -1.54
C LYS A 34 -0.92 -25.07 -1.76
N GLU A 35 -1.34 -25.55 -2.92
CA GLU A 35 -2.73 -25.94 -3.14
C GLU A 35 -3.09 -27.05 -2.13
N GLY A 36 -4.14 -26.83 -1.34
CA GLY A 36 -4.81 -27.90 -0.60
C GLY A 36 -4.58 -28.00 0.91
N LEU A 37 -4.24 -26.92 1.62
CA LEU A 37 -4.45 -26.88 3.08
C LEU A 37 -5.72 -26.08 3.36
N GLY A 38 -6.80 -26.78 3.71
CA GLY A 38 -7.99 -26.13 4.27
C GLY A 38 -7.57 -25.24 5.43
N ILE A 39 -8.14 -24.04 5.50
CA ILE A 39 -7.81 -22.98 6.47
C ILE A 39 -8.15 -23.50 7.88
N SER A 40 -7.25 -24.25 8.52
CA SER A 40 -7.49 -24.80 9.86
C SER A 40 -6.82 -23.97 10.95
N ASN A 41 -5.87 -23.10 10.60
CA ASN A 41 -5.06 -22.35 11.56
C ASN A 41 -4.99 -20.86 11.17
N VAL A 42 -5.74 -20.02 11.90
CA VAL A 42 -5.63 -18.56 11.86
C VAL A 42 -4.99 -18.10 13.16
N ARG A 43 -4.05 -17.17 13.08
CA ARG A 43 -3.44 -16.51 14.24
C ARG A 43 -3.74 -15.02 14.19
N GLU A 44 -4.37 -14.53 15.24
CA GLU A 44 -4.66 -13.10 15.36
C GLU A 44 -3.46 -12.36 15.98
N ILE A 45 -3.15 -11.21 15.38
CA ILE A 45 -2.23 -10.21 15.89
C ILE A 45 -3.08 -9.15 16.58
N HIS A 46 -2.86 -8.97 17.88
CA HIS A 46 -3.54 -7.94 18.66
C HIS A 46 -2.81 -6.60 18.52
N ALA A 47 -3.51 -5.58 18.02
CA ALA A 47 -2.96 -4.25 17.87
C ALA A 47 -3.31 -3.38 19.07
N SER A 48 -2.35 -2.53 19.46
CA SER A 48 -2.64 -1.33 20.25
C SER A 48 -2.41 -0.13 19.35
N TYR A 49 -3.43 0.70 19.20
CA TYR A 49 -3.36 1.88 18.34
C TYR A 49 -2.83 3.08 19.13
N PRO A 50 -1.88 3.86 18.57
CA PRO A 50 -1.35 5.05 19.24
C PRO A 50 -2.38 6.19 19.32
N THR A 51 -3.47 6.09 18.55
CA THR A 51 -4.57 7.04 18.56
C THR A 51 -5.85 6.35 18.07
N ASP A 52 -6.96 7.08 18.11
CA ASP A 52 -8.25 6.62 17.61
C ASP A 52 -8.31 6.76 16.08
N TYR A 53 -8.13 5.65 15.37
CA TYR A 53 -8.22 5.58 13.90
C TYR A 53 -9.65 5.45 13.37
N GLU A 54 -10.68 5.50 14.23
CA GLU A 54 -12.06 5.74 13.80
C GLU A 54 -12.33 7.20 13.47
N ASN A 55 -11.51 8.10 14.01
CA ASN A 55 -11.51 9.50 13.63
C ASN A 55 -10.59 9.74 12.42
N ASP A 56 -11.18 10.16 11.30
CA ASP A 56 -10.45 10.40 10.06
C ASP A 56 -9.37 11.48 10.17
N GLN A 57 -9.55 12.51 11.00
CA GLN A 57 -8.50 13.52 11.22
C GLN A 57 -7.26 12.91 11.87
N LYS A 58 -7.45 11.99 12.80
CA LYS A 58 -6.36 11.26 13.47
C LYS A 58 -5.71 10.23 12.55
N LEU A 59 -6.51 9.51 11.75
CA LEU A 59 -5.98 8.60 10.72
C LEU A 59 -5.14 9.34 9.68
N MET A 60 -5.64 10.48 9.18
CA MET A 60 -4.88 11.35 8.27
C MET A 60 -3.59 11.83 8.91
N GLY A 61 -3.66 12.28 10.18
CA GLY A 61 -2.48 12.77 10.89
C GLY A 61 -1.42 11.72 11.18
N ALA A 62 -1.81 10.45 11.36
CA ALA A 62 -0.90 9.33 11.55
C ALA A 62 -0.38 8.72 10.22
N SER A 63 -0.94 9.08 9.08
CA SER A 63 -0.56 8.57 7.77
C SER A 63 0.40 9.52 7.06
N HIS A 64 1.44 8.99 6.40
CA HIS A 64 2.31 9.78 5.53
C HIS A 64 1.73 9.92 4.12
N HIS A 65 1.06 8.87 3.64
CA HIS A 65 0.38 8.87 2.35
C HIS A 65 -0.97 8.19 2.47
N VAL A 66 -1.95 8.74 1.77
CA VAL A 66 -3.26 8.13 1.63
C VAL A 66 -3.63 8.18 0.16
N PHE A 67 -3.98 7.05 -0.43
CA PHE A 67 -4.23 6.94 -1.85
C PHE A 67 -5.28 5.88 -2.17
N VAL A 68 -5.92 6.03 -3.32
CA VAL A 68 -6.65 4.97 -3.99
C VAL A 68 -5.70 4.24 -4.91
N VAL A 69 -5.64 2.91 -4.79
CA VAL A 69 -4.70 2.07 -5.54
C VAL A 69 -5.38 0.83 -6.08
N LYS A 70 -4.88 0.33 -7.21
CA LYS A 70 -5.20 -0.99 -7.74
C LYS A 70 -4.08 -1.96 -7.40
N ILE A 71 -4.42 -3.11 -6.85
CA ILE A 71 -3.43 -4.16 -6.56
C ILE A 71 -3.06 -4.84 -7.86
N ILE A 72 -1.77 -4.87 -8.18
CA ILE A 72 -1.26 -5.50 -9.40
C ILE A 72 -0.91 -6.96 -9.14
N LYS A 73 -0.12 -7.21 -8.09
CA LYS A 73 0.28 -8.57 -7.68
C LYS A 73 0.83 -8.60 -6.26
N GLU A 74 0.80 -9.78 -5.66
CA GLU A 74 1.59 -10.09 -4.48
C GLU A 74 3.07 -10.29 -4.88
N LEU A 75 3.98 -9.67 -4.13
CA LEU A 75 5.42 -9.77 -4.30
C LEU A 75 6.05 -10.84 -3.40
N GLY A 76 5.38 -11.17 -2.29
CA GLY A 76 5.79 -12.16 -1.31
C GLY A 76 5.61 -11.67 0.12
N VAL A 77 6.14 -12.43 1.08
CA VAL A 77 6.02 -12.14 2.51
C VAL A 77 7.41 -11.84 3.08
N GLN A 78 7.54 -10.73 3.80
CA GLN A 78 8.70 -10.43 4.65
C GLN A 78 8.36 -10.71 6.10
N GLU A 79 9.38 -10.95 6.94
CA GLU A 79 9.18 -11.16 8.36
C GLU A 79 9.83 -10.04 9.17
N PHE A 80 9.07 -9.46 10.09
CA PHE A 80 9.57 -8.49 11.06
C PHE A 80 9.14 -8.95 12.46
N TYR A 81 10.12 -9.21 13.32
CA TYR A 81 9.88 -9.67 14.70
C TYR A 81 8.91 -10.87 14.80
N ASP A 82 9.11 -11.90 13.99
CA ASP A 82 8.26 -13.11 13.88
C ASP A 82 6.88 -12.89 13.22
N THR A 83 6.51 -11.65 12.93
CA THR A 83 5.25 -11.29 12.25
C THR A 83 5.44 -11.24 10.74
N PRO A 84 4.59 -11.94 9.94
CA PRO A 84 4.63 -11.83 8.49
C PRO A 84 4.07 -10.48 8.02
N PHE A 85 4.64 -9.95 6.94
CA PHE A 85 4.20 -8.76 6.23
C PHE A 85 4.11 -9.09 4.73
N THR A 86 2.90 -9.25 4.21
CA THR A 86 2.69 -9.46 2.77
C THR A 86 2.88 -8.17 1.99
N GLN A 87 3.70 -8.23 0.95
CA GLN A 87 4.01 -7.10 0.07
C GLN A 87 3.25 -7.20 -1.24
N PHE A 88 2.71 -6.07 -1.67
CA PHE A 88 1.96 -5.94 -2.91
C PHE A 88 2.53 -4.82 -3.77
N GLU A 89 2.65 -5.08 -5.06
CA GLU A 89 2.83 -4.03 -6.04
C GLU A 89 1.46 -3.43 -6.36
N VAL A 90 1.38 -2.10 -6.37
CA VAL A 90 0.14 -1.39 -6.62
C VAL A 90 0.34 -0.30 -7.67
N GLU A 91 -0.70 -0.03 -8.45
CA GLU A 91 -0.80 1.16 -9.29
C GLU A 91 -1.51 2.26 -8.51
N ILE A 92 -0.92 3.45 -8.47
CA ILE A 92 -1.56 4.64 -7.86
C ILE A 92 -2.64 5.17 -8.81
N ILE A 93 -3.88 5.17 -8.35
CA ILE A 93 -5.04 5.70 -9.10
C ILE A 93 -5.24 7.18 -8.75
N GLN A 94 -5.23 7.51 -7.47
CA GLN A 94 -5.44 8.87 -6.97
C GLN A 94 -4.73 9.07 -5.62
N ASN A 95 -3.99 10.17 -5.48
CA ASN A 95 -3.48 10.61 -4.19
C ASN A 95 -4.55 11.41 -3.42
N ILE A 96 -4.78 11.05 -2.15
CA ILE A 96 -5.64 11.78 -1.19
C ILE A 96 -4.75 12.65 -0.28
N LYS A 97 -3.62 12.09 0.18
CA LYS A 97 -2.55 12.78 0.93
C LYS A 97 -1.18 12.34 0.42
N GLY A 98 -0.28 13.31 0.28
CA GLY A 98 1.04 13.12 -0.32
C GLY A 98 0.99 13.14 -1.84
N ASP A 99 2.16 13.02 -2.45
CA ASP A 99 2.32 12.92 -3.90
C ASP A 99 3.27 11.76 -4.21
N TRP A 100 2.70 10.65 -4.67
CA TRP A 100 3.44 9.46 -5.07
C TRP A 100 3.06 9.06 -6.48
N GLU A 101 4.08 8.80 -7.30
CA GLU A 101 3.92 8.54 -8.73
C GLU A 101 3.61 7.06 -9.02
N GLU A 102 2.97 6.83 -10.17
CA GLU A 102 2.66 5.58 -10.90
C GLU A 102 2.47 4.27 -10.12
N SER A 103 3.48 3.81 -9.35
CA SER A 103 3.43 2.58 -8.58
C SER A 103 4.10 2.67 -7.20
N ALA A 104 3.64 1.81 -6.29
CA ALA A 104 4.20 1.68 -4.95
C ALA A 104 4.25 0.21 -4.50
N ILE A 105 5.05 -0.05 -3.46
CA ILE A 105 5.00 -1.28 -2.70
C ILE A 105 4.23 -1.01 -1.41
N ILE A 106 3.14 -1.75 -1.20
CA ILE A 106 2.38 -1.73 0.04
C ILE A 106 2.73 -2.98 0.84
N SER A 107 3.15 -2.77 2.09
CA SER A 107 3.40 -3.81 3.07
C SER A 107 2.20 -3.88 4.01
N GLN A 108 1.44 -4.95 3.94
CA GLN A 108 0.34 -5.25 4.86
C GLN A 108 0.88 -6.14 5.98
N GLU A 109 0.63 -5.80 7.24
CA GLU A 109 0.92 -6.70 8.36
C GLU A 109 -0.01 -7.93 8.30
N GLY A 110 0.51 -9.11 8.60
CA GLY A 110 -0.17 -10.38 8.37
C GLY A 110 0.20 -11.04 7.04
N GLY A 111 -0.42 -12.18 6.75
CA GLY A 111 -0.05 -13.05 5.63
C GLY A 111 0.10 -14.52 6.04
N TYR A 112 0.46 -15.35 5.07
CA TYR A 112 0.72 -16.76 5.33
C TYR A 112 2.15 -16.99 5.79
N LYS A 113 2.30 -17.68 6.92
CA LYS A 113 3.59 -18.17 7.43
C LYS A 113 3.42 -19.62 7.89
N ASP A 114 4.23 -20.51 7.35
CA ASP A 114 4.20 -21.95 7.64
C ASP A 114 2.82 -22.62 7.49
N GLY A 115 2.00 -22.11 6.57
CA GLY A 115 0.63 -22.59 6.34
C GLY A 115 -0.40 -22.08 7.35
N VAL A 116 -0.01 -21.16 8.24
CA VAL A 116 -0.90 -20.42 9.15
C VAL A 116 -1.17 -19.05 8.56
N LEU A 117 -2.44 -18.64 8.49
CA LEU A 117 -2.78 -17.26 8.15
C LEU A 117 -2.66 -16.39 9.40
N TRP A 118 -1.91 -15.31 9.30
CA TRP A 118 -1.84 -14.27 10.31
C TRP A 118 -2.67 -13.08 9.90
N THR A 119 -3.56 -12.62 10.78
CA THR A 119 -4.46 -11.48 10.54
C THR A 119 -4.37 -10.48 11.68
N MET A 120 -4.50 -9.18 11.37
CA MET A 120 -4.77 -8.16 12.39
C MET A 120 -6.23 -8.24 12.81
N GLU A 121 -6.53 -8.36 14.11
CA GLU A 121 -7.88 -8.31 14.75
C GLU A 121 -9.08 -8.27 13.79
N TYR A 122 -9.26 -9.34 12.98
CA TYR A 122 -10.23 -9.37 11.91
C TYR A 122 -11.31 -10.40 12.21
N ASN A 123 -12.49 -9.92 12.58
CA ASN A 123 -13.66 -10.75 12.91
C ASN A 123 -14.42 -11.26 11.66
N GLY A 124 -13.82 -11.19 10.47
CA GLY A 124 -14.45 -11.56 9.20
C GLY A 124 -13.89 -12.84 8.60
N ASN A 125 -14.19 -13.09 7.33
CA ASN A 125 -13.66 -14.23 6.60
C ASN A 125 -12.13 -14.07 6.42
N PRO A 126 -11.30 -15.00 6.92
CA PRO A 126 -9.85 -15.01 6.70
C PRO A 126 -9.43 -14.74 5.25
N ASP A 127 -10.20 -15.22 4.27
CA ASP A 127 -9.92 -15.05 2.83
C ASP A 127 -10.09 -13.61 2.34
N ASP A 128 -10.79 -12.75 3.10
CA ASP A 128 -10.99 -11.34 2.80
C ASP A 128 -9.99 -10.44 3.54
N TYR A 129 -9.07 -11.05 4.31
CA TYR A 129 -8.05 -10.30 5.02
C TYR A 129 -6.98 -9.76 4.07
N LEU A 130 -6.47 -10.57 3.14
CA LEU A 130 -5.40 -10.14 2.24
C LEU A 130 -5.95 -9.37 1.03
N PHE A 131 -5.16 -8.42 0.56
CA PHE A 131 -5.45 -7.73 -0.70
C PHE A 131 -5.44 -8.70 -1.88
N LYS A 132 -6.38 -8.52 -2.80
CA LYS A 132 -6.54 -9.39 -3.97
C LYS A 132 -6.07 -8.66 -5.23
N PRO A 133 -5.19 -9.28 -6.05
CA PRO A 133 -4.79 -8.72 -7.33
C PRO A 133 -6.00 -8.40 -8.22
N GLY A 134 -5.98 -7.22 -8.85
CA GLY A 134 -7.06 -6.69 -9.67
C GLY A 134 -8.04 -5.78 -8.92
N GLU A 135 -8.19 -5.96 -7.60
CA GLU A 135 -9.08 -5.12 -6.79
C GLU A 135 -8.47 -3.74 -6.50
N THR A 136 -9.33 -2.76 -6.23
CA THR A 136 -8.97 -1.38 -5.95
C THR A 136 -9.39 -0.98 -4.53
N TYR A 137 -8.51 -0.30 -3.80
CA TYR A 137 -8.71 0.06 -2.40
C TYR A 137 -8.28 1.51 -2.11
N ILE A 138 -8.90 2.12 -1.11
CA ILE A 138 -8.31 3.23 -0.34
C ILE A 138 -7.31 2.63 0.63
N LEU A 139 -6.11 3.19 0.75
CA LEU A 139 -5.10 2.79 1.72
C LEU A 139 -4.49 4.00 2.42
N ALA A 140 -4.45 3.95 3.76
CA ALA A 140 -3.80 4.93 4.62
C ALA A 140 -2.52 4.33 5.20
N THR A 141 -1.37 4.91 4.85
CA THR A 141 -0.06 4.25 5.01
C THR A 141 0.99 5.14 5.64
N ARG A 142 1.99 4.50 6.25
CA ARG A 142 3.24 5.13 6.68
C ARG A 142 4.36 4.76 5.73
N PHE A 143 5.10 5.76 5.26
CA PHE A 143 6.24 5.54 4.38
C PHE A 143 7.54 5.36 5.19
N SER A 144 8.32 4.35 4.84
CA SER A 144 9.65 4.10 5.39
C SER A 144 10.73 4.39 4.34
N PRO A 145 11.51 5.48 4.48
CA PRO A 145 12.54 5.84 3.50
C PRO A 145 13.64 4.78 3.33
N GLY A 146 13.99 4.08 4.41
CA GLY A 146 15.06 3.08 4.40
C GLY A 146 14.71 1.83 3.59
N SER A 147 13.44 1.42 3.61
CA SER A 147 12.95 0.25 2.89
C SER A 147 12.24 0.59 1.56
N ARG A 148 11.88 1.86 1.36
CA ARG A 148 11.17 2.39 0.18
C ARG A 148 9.81 1.74 -0.09
N TRP A 149 9.12 1.28 0.95
CA TRP A 149 7.73 0.82 0.86
C TRP A 149 6.82 1.57 1.85
N HIS A 150 5.53 1.44 1.62
CA HIS A 150 4.46 1.95 2.46
C HIS A 150 3.93 0.84 3.33
N THR A 151 3.97 0.98 4.66
CA THR A 151 3.30 0.05 5.57
C THR A 151 1.87 0.54 5.80
N LEU A 152 0.89 -0.34 5.61
CA LEU A 152 -0.51 -0.06 5.93
C LEU A 152 -0.64 0.21 7.43
N ASN A 153 -1.37 1.25 7.82
CA ASN A 153 -1.72 1.39 9.25
C ASN A 153 -2.58 0.18 9.65
N PRO A 154 -2.25 -0.56 10.71
CA PRO A 154 -2.81 -1.90 10.96
C PRO A 154 -4.21 -1.85 11.58
N HIS A 155 -5.13 -1.09 10.98
CA HIS A 155 -6.48 -0.81 11.48
C HIS A 155 -7.53 -0.95 10.36
N PRO A 156 -8.75 -1.44 10.64
CA PRO A 156 -9.78 -1.61 9.61
C PRO A 156 -10.08 -0.36 8.78
N ASN A 157 -10.16 0.82 9.42
CA ASN A 157 -10.43 2.09 8.72
C ASN A 157 -9.25 2.62 7.88
N ALA A 158 -8.06 2.04 8.01
CA ALA A 158 -6.94 2.38 7.14
C ALA A 158 -7.10 1.83 5.72
N ARG A 159 -8.13 1.00 5.48
CA ARG A 159 -8.43 0.46 4.17
C ARG A 159 -9.93 0.43 3.88
N LYS A 160 -10.28 0.48 2.60
CA LYS A 160 -11.64 0.23 2.13
C LYS A 160 -11.60 -0.20 0.67
N THR A 161 -12.36 -1.23 0.30
CA THR A 161 -12.53 -1.62 -1.10
C THR A 161 -13.31 -0.54 -1.86
N ILE A 162 -12.79 -0.15 -3.02
CA ILE A 162 -13.41 0.77 -3.98
C ILE A 162 -14.09 -0.02 -5.10
N SER A 163 -13.42 -1.05 -5.62
CA SER A 163 -13.96 -1.92 -6.67
C SER A 163 -13.30 -3.28 -6.64
N GLU A 164 -14.08 -4.31 -6.93
CA GLU A 164 -13.62 -5.68 -7.14
C GLU A 164 -13.48 -6.02 -8.64
N ASP A 165 -13.86 -5.11 -9.55
CA ASP A 165 -13.78 -5.34 -11.00
C ASP A 165 -12.36 -5.05 -11.53
N PRO A 166 -11.60 -6.09 -11.94
CA PRO A 166 -10.23 -5.90 -12.42
C PRO A 166 -10.16 -5.25 -13.81
N ASN A 167 -11.28 -5.15 -14.54
CA ASN A 167 -11.30 -4.68 -15.92
C ASN A 167 -11.52 -3.16 -16.05
N LEU A 168 -11.77 -2.47 -14.94
CA LEU A 168 -11.90 -1.01 -14.94
C LEU A 168 -10.58 -0.33 -15.33
N THR A 169 -10.68 0.66 -16.21
CA THR A 169 -9.56 1.52 -16.55
C THR A 169 -9.22 2.47 -15.40
N LYS A 170 -8.02 3.04 -15.42
CA LYS A 170 -7.59 4.03 -14.44
C LYS A 170 -8.58 5.21 -14.36
N GLU A 171 -9.05 5.70 -15.51
CA GLU A 171 -9.98 6.83 -15.59
C GLU A 171 -11.33 6.50 -14.95
N GLN A 172 -11.84 5.29 -15.15
CA GLN A 172 -13.07 4.83 -14.50
C GLN A 172 -12.90 4.72 -12.98
N LEU A 173 -11.75 4.19 -12.53
CA LEU A 173 -11.43 4.10 -11.11
C LEU A 173 -11.28 5.47 -10.45
N VAL A 174 -10.69 6.46 -11.14
CA VAL A 174 -10.63 7.86 -10.67
C VAL A 174 -12.03 8.44 -10.49
N GLU A 175 -12.95 8.22 -11.44
CA GLU A 175 -14.31 8.74 -11.33
C GLU A 175 -15.09 8.06 -10.19
N ILE A 176 -14.91 6.75 -9.99
CA ILE A 176 -15.51 6.04 -8.84
C ILE A 176 -14.94 6.60 -7.54
N ALA A 177 -13.61 6.73 -7.43
CA ALA A 177 -12.94 7.24 -6.25
C ALA A 177 -13.41 8.66 -5.88
N LYS A 178 -13.56 9.55 -6.86
CA LYS A 178 -14.03 10.92 -6.67
C LYS A 178 -15.44 10.99 -6.07
N ASN A 179 -16.30 10.03 -6.39
CA ASN A 179 -17.67 9.97 -5.91
C ASN A 179 -17.82 9.10 -4.64
N ASP A 180 -16.72 8.48 -4.16
CA ASP A 180 -16.76 7.63 -2.98
C ASP A 180 -16.84 8.48 -1.70
N PRO A 181 -17.84 8.26 -0.81
CA PRO A 181 -18.01 9.07 0.40
C PRO A 181 -16.80 9.02 1.34
N LYS A 182 -16.07 7.90 1.39
CA LYS A 182 -14.89 7.79 2.26
C LYS A 182 -13.72 8.59 1.71
N VAL A 183 -13.53 8.59 0.38
CA VAL A 183 -12.51 9.42 -0.26
C VAL A 183 -12.77 10.89 0.04
N GLN A 184 -14.01 11.36 -0.13
CA GLN A 184 -14.41 12.74 0.17
C GLN A 184 -14.18 13.09 1.65
N ALA A 185 -14.59 12.21 2.57
CA ALA A 185 -14.37 12.43 4.00
C ALA A 185 -12.88 12.52 4.38
N LEU A 186 -12.02 11.68 3.79
CA LEU A 186 -10.57 11.73 4.03
C LEU A 186 -9.93 13.01 3.44
N GLN A 187 -10.39 13.45 2.27
CA GLN A 187 -9.96 14.72 1.67
C GLN A 187 -10.32 15.91 2.58
N GLU A 188 -11.56 15.94 3.09
CA GLU A 188 -12.01 16.96 4.03
C GLU A 188 -11.26 16.91 5.37
N ALA A 189 -10.96 15.72 5.86
CA ALA A 189 -10.25 15.52 7.12
C ALA A 189 -8.77 15.94 7.05
N TYR A 190 -8.14 15.89 5.86
CA TYR A 190 -6.71 16.16 5.70
C TYR A 190 -6.30 17.58 6.16
N GLN A 191 -7.06 18.60 5.76
CA GLN A 191 -6.82 20.00 6.18
C GLN A 191 -6.98 20.21 7.70
N TYR A 192 -7.68 19.30 8.38
CA TYR A 192 -7.94 19.35 9.83
C TYR A 192 -7.28 18.18 10.55
N GLU A 193 -6.23 17.60 9.98
CA GLU A 193 -5.61 16.42 10.56
C GLU A 193 -5.06 16.68 11.98
N ILE A 194 -5.11 15.63 12.80
CA ILE A 194 -4.59 15.63 14.16
C ILE A 194 -3.36 14.73 14.17
N LEU A 195 -2.18 15.36 14.14
CA LEU A 195 -0.89 14.67 14.16
C LEU A 195 -0.67 13.93 15.48
N LEU A 196 0.10 12.84 15.42
CA LEU A 196 0.59 12.17 16.62
C LEU A 196 1.66 13.03 17.30
N ASP A 197 1.59 13.17 18.63
CA ASP A 197 2.61 13.90 19.40
C ASP A 197 4.01 13.30 19.20
N ALA A 198 4.10 11.97 19.08
CA ALA A 198 5.35 11.28 18.79
C ALA A 198 5.91 11.66 17.40
N ASP A 199 5.06 11.83 16.39
CA ASP A 199 5.50 12.23 15.05
C ASP A 199 6.00 13.67 15.03
N ILE A 200 5.33 14.57 15.77
CA ILE A 200 5.81 15.94 15.95
C ILE A 200 7.18 15.92 16.65
N TYR A 201 7.29 15.19 17.76
CA TYR A 201 8.52 15.11 18.55
C TYR A 201 9.70 14.53 17.75
N HIS A 202 9.45 13.56 16.88
CA HIS A 202 10.47 12.90 16.05
C HIS A 202 10.65 13.53 14.67
N ASN A 203 10.00 14.65 14.36
CA ASN A 203 10.00 15.29 13.04
C ASN A 203 9.63 14.32 11.91
N ASN A 204 8.62 13.50 12.15
CA ASN A 204 8.13 12.44 11.26
C ASN A 204 6.71 12.75 10.73
N THR A 205 6.43 14.03 10.50
CA THR A 205 5.12 14.53 10.05
C THR A 205 5.04 14.62 8.52
N LEU A 206 5.59 13.62 7.82
CA LEU A 206 5.73 13.60 6.36
C LEU A 206 4.38 13.84 5.67
N ASN A 207 4.37 14.78 4.71
CA ASN A 207 3.19 15.26 3.98
C ASN A 207 2.06 15.77 4.88
N SER A 208 2.31 16.13 6.15
CA SER A 208 1.29 16.77 6.98
C SER A 208 0.85 18.09 6.33
N TYR A 209 -0.44 18.39 6.39
CA TYR A 209 -1.01 19.63 5.86
C TYR A 209 -0.27 20.84 6.46
N LYS A 210 -0.03 20.81 7.78
CA LYS A 210 0.74 21.85 8.49
C LYS A 210 2.18 22.00 8.00
N SER A 211 2.85 20.91 7.63
CA SER A 211 4.22 20.99 7.09
C SER A 211 4.28 21.56 5.68
N LEU A 212 3.21 21.36 4.88
CA LEU A 212 3.14 21.83 3.49
C LEU A 212 2.52 23.24 3.37
N HIS A 213 1.77 23.66 4.39
CA HIS A 213 1.13 24.99 4.48
C HIS A 213 1.49 25.63 5.81
N PRO A 214 2.77 25.99 6.02
CA PRO A 214 3.16 26.69 7.24
C PRO A 214 2.36 27.99 7.35
N GLU A 215 1.75 28.24 8.52
CA GLU A 215 1.16 29.54 8.80
C GLU A 215 2.27 30.60 8.63
N GLU A 216 1.98 31.68 7.89
CA GLU A 216 2.90 32.81 7.81
C GLU A 216 3.19 33.27 9.24
N GLU A 217 4.45 33.19 9.67
CA GLU A 217 4.86 33.71 10.97
C GLU A 217 4.45 35.18 11.02
N LYS A 218 3.46 35.50 11.88
CA LYS A 218 3.16 36.90 12.17
C LYS A 218 4.46 37.54 12.65
N PRO A 219 4.85 38.71 12.10
CA PRO A 219 6.03 39.41 12.56
C PRO A 219 5.94 39.55 14.08
N LYS A 220 7.01 39.17 14.78
CA LYS A 220 7.13 39.46 16.21
C LYS A 220 7.10 40.98 16.37
N GLU A 221 6.02 41.50 16.95
CA GLU A 221 5.92 42.89 17.40
C GLU A 221 6.88 43.17 18.57
#